data_AF-A0A7X9LB00-F1
#
_entry.id   AF-A0A7X9LB00-F1
#
_cell.length_a   1.000
_cell.length_b   1.000
_cell.length_c   1.000
_cell.angle_alpha   90.00
_cell.angle_beta   90.00
_cell.angle_gamma   90.00
#
_symmetry.space_group_name_H-M   'P 1'
#
loop_
_entity.id
_entity.type
_entity.pdbx_description
1 polymer ?
#
loop_
_entity_poly.entity_id
_entity_poly.type
_entity_poly.pdbx_seq_one_letter_code
_entity_poly.pdbx_strand_id
1 'polypeptide(L)'
;SACDPSPPFVAACARRNPGVDVRRGSAEELPFEDHAFDLAAAQLVLHFVSDPARAASELCRVVRPGGVIAACVWDFDVGMELLRAFWDAALGLDPEAPDEARVLRFGKPGEIAGWLGDAGLDQISETTLTVASDYRDFDELWTSLLAGIGPAGSYCVGLPEAGRRALRDALFERLGRPTGGFRLSAMARAGRGVLHTEPAA
;
A
#
# COMPACT_ATOMS: atom_id res chain seq x y z
N SER A 1 -13.02 5.16 14.08
CA SER A 1 -13.69 5.37 12.79
C SER A 1 -12.79 4.91 11.66
N ALA A 2 -13.34 4.69 10.46
CA ALA A 2 -12.58 4.32 9.26
C ALA A 2 -13.13 5.05 8.03
N CYS A 3 -12.29 5.25 7.03
CA CYS A 3 -12.66 5.92 5.78
C CYS A 3 -12.06 5.17 4.59
N ASP A 4 -12.85 5.00 3.52
CA ASP A 4 -12.39 4.44 2.25
C ASP A 4 -13.23 5.03 1.09
N PRO A 5 -12.65 5.36 -0.07
CA PRO A 5 -13.41 5.92 -1.20
C PRO A 5 -14.30 4.87 -1.89
N SER A 6 -13.97 3.58 -1.73
CA SER A 6 -14.59 2.44 -2.41
C SER A 6 -15.82 1.93 -1.65
N PRO A 7 -17.04 2.04 -2.21
CA PRO A 7 -18.26 1.55 -1.55
C PRO A 7 -18.20 0.07 -1.14
N PRO A 8 -17.62 -0.86 -1.95
CA PRO A 8 -17.41 -2.25 -1.52
C PRO A 8 -16.56 -2.40 -0.25
N PHE A 9 -15.49 -1.61 -0.10
CA PHE A 9 -14.62 -1.69 1.08
C PHE A 9 -15.27 -1.07 2.31
N VAL A 10 -16.00 0.04 2.16
CA VAL A 10 -16.84 0.60 3.23
C VAL A 10 -17.82 -0.45 3.74
N ALA A 11 -18.58 -1.08 2.84
CA ALA A 11 -19.57 -2.10 3.21
C ALA A 11 -18.92 -3.34 3.86
N ALA A 12 -17.78 -3.80 3.34
CA ALA A 12 -17.07 -4.93 3.91
C ALA A 12 -16.48 -4.63 5.30
N CYS A 13 -15.90 -3.44 5.48
CA CYS A 13 -15.33 -3.00 6.75
C CYS A 13 -16.41 -2.86 7.83
N ALA A 14 -17.53 -2.21 7.52
CA ALA A 14 -18.66 -2.05 8.44
C ALA A 14 -19.24 -3.40 8.87
N ARG A 15 -19.39 -4.35 7.94
CA ARG A 15 -19.88 -5.70 8.24
C ARG A 15 -18.94 -6.49 9.15
N ARG A 16 -17.62 -6.37 8.94
CA ARG A 16 -16.61 -7.12 9.70
C ARG A 16 -16.34 -6.51 11.08
N ASN A 17 -16.62 -5.22 11.27
CA ASN A 17 -16.32 -4.49 12.50
C ASN A 17 -17.58 -3.78 13.03
N PRO A 18 -18.56 -4.52 13.58
CA PRO A 18 -19.73 -3.90 14.20
C PRO A 18 -19.30 -2.92 15.31
N GLY A 19 -19.77 -1.68 15.24
CA GLY A 19 -19.43 -0.61 16.20
C GLY A 19 -18.35 0.36 15.72
N VAL A 20 -17.72 0.14 14.57
CA VAL A 20 -16.86 1.14 13.92
C VAL A 20 -17.71 2.05 13.03
N ASP A 21 -17.59 3.36 13.21
CA ASP A 21 -18.11 4.36 12.26
C ASP A 21 -17.25 4.34 10.98
N VAL A 22 -17.76 3.69 9.93
CA VAL A 22 -17.10 3.57 8.63
C VAL A 22 -17.80 4.51 7.64
N ARG A 23 -17.06 5.47 7.11
CA ARG A 23 -17.56 6.49 6.17
C ARG A 23 -16.92 6.32 4.80
N ARG A 24 -17.62 6.78 3.77
CA ARG A 24 -17.03 6.91 2.43
C ARG A 24 -16.34 8.26 2.32
N GLY A 25 -15.11 8.28 1.81
CA GLY A 25 -14.32 9.49 1.58
C GLY A 25 -12.91 9.15 1.09
N SER A 26 -12.24 10.11 0.45
CA SER A 26 -10.84 9.95 0.05
C SER A 26 -9.89 10.44 1.16
N ALA A 27 -8.60 10.16 1.02
CA ALA A 27 -7.62 10.67 1.98
C ALA A 27 -7.45 12.20 1.86
N GLU A 28 -7.73 12.76 0.68
CA GLU A 28 -7.67 14.19 0.37
C GLU A 28 -8.87 15.01 0.87
N GLU A 29 -9.93 14.34 1.33
CA GLU A 29 -11.15 14.94 1.89
C GLU A 29 -11.78 13.99 2.91
N LEU A 30 -11.25 14.03 4.15
CA LEU A 30 -11.66 13.12 5.20
C LEU A 30 -13.02 13.56 5.78
N PRO A 31 -14.00 12.65 5.88
CA PRO A 31 -15.36 12.96 6.32
C PRO A 31 -15.48 13.02 7.86
N PHE A 32 -14.52 13.67 8.52
CA PHE A 32 -14.45 13.80 9.98
C PHE A 32 -14.22 15.26 10.37
N GLU A 33 -14.66 15.60 11.58
CA GLU A 33 -14.46 16.94 12.16
C GLU A 33 -12.99 17.19 12.51
N ASP A 34 -12.65 18.47 12.65
CA ASP A 34 -11.33 18.89 13.10
C ASP A 34 -11.05 18.36 14.50
N HIS A 35 -9.80 17.92 14.73
CA HIS A 35 -9.32 17.44 16.03
C HIS A 35 -10.14 16.30 16.67
N ALA A 36 -10.87 15.54 15.85
CA ALA A 36 -11.70 14.43 16.29
C ALA A 36 -10.90 13.21 16.83
N PHE A 37 -9.61 13.12 16.53
CA PHE A 37 -8.80 11.94 16.86
C PHE A 37 -7.51 12.25 17.61
N ASP A 38 -7.14 11.34 18.51
CA ASP A 38 -5.83 11.31 19.15
C ASP A 38 -4.76 10.71 18.23
N LEU A 39 -5.18 9.85 17.30
CA LEU A 39 -4.33 9.15 16.34
C LEU A 39 -5.05 8.96 15.00
N ALA A 40 -4.34 9.22 13.90
CA ALA A 40 -4.77 8.82 12.55
C ALA A 40 -3.71 7.96 11.86
N ALA A 41 -4.16 7.02 11.03
CA ALA A 41 -3.28 6.07 10.35
C ALA A 41 -3.63 5.94 8.86
N ALA A 42 -2.66 6.19 7.97
CA ALA A 42 -2.76 5.95 6.53
C ALA A 42 -2.01 4.67 6.16
N GLN A 43 -2.71 3.53 6.18
CA GLN A 43 -2.09 2.21 6.00
C GLN A 43 -2.21 1.73 4.56
N LEU A 44 -1.07 1.60 3.86
CA LEU A 44 -0.94 1.07 2.49
C LEU A 44 -1.78 1.82 1.43
N VAL A 45 -2.13 3.08 1.69
CA VAL A 45 -3.01 3.88 0.83
C VAL A 45 -2.26 4.95 0.02
N LEU A 46 -1.13 5.46 0.53
CA LEU A 46 -0.47 6.65 -0.04
C LEU A 46 0.05 6.46 -1.47
N HIS A 47 0.29 5.21 -1.90
CA HIS A 47 0.64 4.90 -3.30
C HIS A 47 -0.45 5.32 -4.30
N PHE A 48 -1.71 5.33 -3.85
CA PHE A 48 -2.89 5.55 -4.70
C PHE A 48 -3.50 6.94 -4.53
N VAL A 49 -3.05 7.70 -3.52
CA VAL A 49 -3.50 9.08 -3.26
C VAL A 49 -2.96 9.96 -4.38
N SER A 50 -3.83 10.81 -4.93
CA SER A 50 -3.49 11.68 -6.06
C SER A 50 -2.63 12.87 -5.63
N ASP A 51 -2.98 13.47 -4.49
CA ASP A 51 -2.28 14.58 -3.83
C ASP A 51 -1.88 14.18 -2.40
N PRO A 52 -0.66 13.64 -2.21
CA PRO A 52 -0.18 13.24 -0.88
C PRO A 52 -0.07 14.40 0.10
N ALA A 53 0.18 15.62 -0.35
CA ALA A 53 0.29 16.79 0.53
C ALA A 53 -1.10 17.16 1.08
N ARG A 54 -2.13 17.14 0.23
CA ARG A 54 -3.53 17.32 0.66
C ARG A 54 -3.97 16.24 1.63
N ALA A 55 -3.63 14.98 1.37
CA ALA A 55 -3.93 13.90 2.31
C ALA A 55 -3.24 14.07 3.68
N ALA A 56 -2.00 14.55 3.71
CA ALA A 56 -1.32 14.88 4.95
C ALA A 56 -2.02 16.03 5.70
N SER A 57 -2.40 17.08 4.97
CA SER A 57 -3.15 18.21 5.54
C SER A 57 -4.47 17.79 6.17
N GLU A 58 -5.23 16.89 5.53
CA GLU A 58 -6.47 16.35 6.10
C GLU A 58 -6.22 15.47 7.34
N LEU A 59 -5.15 14.66 7.34
CA LEU A 59 -4.76 13.90 8.52
C LEU A 59 -4.39 14.83 9.69
N CYS A 60 -3.64 15.91 9.43
CA CYS A 60 -3.34 16.94 10.43
C CYS A 60 -4.61 17.64 10.93
N ARG A 61 -5.56 17.94 10.05
CA ARG A 61 -6.82 18.60 10.42
C ARG A 61 -7.65 17.76 11.40
N VAL A 62 -7.83 16.47 11.11
CA VAL A 62 -8.69 15.59 11.92
C VAL A 62 -8.01 15.12 13.22
N VAL A 63 -6.69 15.24 13.32
CA VAL A 63 -5.93 14.90 14.53
C VAL A 63 -5.81 16.14 15.42
N ARG A 64 -5.98 15.97 16.73
CA ARG A 64 -5.79 17.07 17.69
C ARG A 64 -4.30 17.46 17.79
N PRO A 65 -3.97 18.72 18.13
CA PRO A 65 -2.59 19.10 18.45
C PRO A 65 -2.01 18.16 19.53
N GLY A 66 -0.77 17.71 19.33
CA GLY A 66 -0.12 16.69 20.17
C GLY A 66 -0.55 15.25 19.89
N GLY A 67 -1.45 15.02 18.94
CA GLY A 67 -1.84 13.69 18.47
C GLY A 67 -0.81 13.07 17.52
N VAL A 68 -1.00 11.79 17.18
CA VAL A 68 -0.06 11.00 16.37
C VAL A 68 -0.62 10.73 14.98
N ILE A 69 0.21 10.90 13.96
CA ILE A 69 -0.10 10.42 12.61
C ILE A 69 0.91 9.36 12.23
N ALA A 70 0.42 8.25 11.72
CA ALA A 70 1.24 7.15 11.23
C ALA A 70 0.87 6.79 9.79
N ALA A 71 1.85 6.36 9.00
CA ALA A 71 1.62 5.84 7.67
C ALA A 71 2.52 4.64 7.41
N CYS A 72 2.06 3.74 6.54
CA CYS A 72 2.92 2.71 5.99
C CYS A 72 2.65 2.51 4.50
N VAL A 73 3.69 2.17 3.76
CA VAL A 73 3.68 2.00 2.30
C VAL A 73 4.59 0.82 1.95
N TRP A 74 4.26 0.10 0.90
CA TRP A 74 5.11 -0.97 0.38
C TRP A 74 6.40 -0.42 -0.25
N ASP A 75 7.48 -1.18 -0.12
CA ASP A 75 8.70 -1.01 -0.90
C ASP A 75 8.56 -1.85 -2.17
N PHE A 76 8.09 -1.23 -3.26
CA PHE A 76 7.93 -1.89 -4.55
C PHE A 76 9.26 -2.06 -5.31
N ASP A 77 10.35 -1.40 -4.92
CA ASP A 77 11.61 -1.42 -5.66
C ASP A 77 12.40 -2.71 -5.42
N VAL A 78 12.51 -3.11 -4.16
CA VAL A 78 13.20 -4.36 -3.77
C VAL A 78 12.43 -5.15 -2.73
N GLY A 79 11.51 -4.51 -2.01
CA GLY A 79 10.92 -5.07 -0.81
C GLY A 79 9.87 -6.15 -1.04
N MET A 80 9.17 -6.19 -2.18
CA MET A 80 8.07 -7.12 -2.43
C MET A 80 8.46 -8.25 -3.38
N GLU A 81 8.96 -9.38 -2.85
CA GLU A 81 9.53 -10.48 -3.64
C GLU A 81 8.56 -11.03 -4.71
N LEU A 82 7.27 -11.20 -4.36
CA LEU A 82 6.24 -11.60 -5.31
C LEU A 82 6.15 -10.63 -6.50
N LEU A 83 6.02 -9.34 -6.22
CA LEU A 83 5.82 -8.33 -7.25
C LEU A 83 7.09 -8.09 -8.06
N ARG A 84 8.28 -8.21 -7.45
CA ARG A 84 9.55 -8.17 -8.19
C ARG A 84 9.69 -9.35 -9.14
N ALA A 85 9.43 -10.57 -8.67
CA ALA A 85 9.44 -11.74 -9.54
C ALA A 85 8.42 -11.61 -10.69
N PHE A 86 7.22 -11.10 -10.40
CA PHE A 86 6.16 -10.87 -11.39
C PHE A 86 6.54 -9.80 -12.42
N TRP A 87 6.91 -8.60 -11.98
CA TRP A 87 7.18 -7.49 -12.88
C TRP A 87 8.44 -7.71 -13.70
N ASP A 88 9.46 -8.33 -13.14
CA ASP A 88 10.62 -8.67 -13.94
C ASP A 88 10.33 -9.79 -14.97
N ALA A 89 9.42 -10.73 -14.67
CA ALA A 89 8.92 -11.69 -15.67
C ALA A 89 8.18 -10.96 -16.79
N ALA A 90 7.29 -10.02 -16.43
CA ALA A 90 6.54 -9.22 -17.38
C ALA A 90 7.49 -8.37 -18.25
N LEU A 91 8.46 -7.67 -17.65
CA LEU A 91 9.44 -6.85 -18.36
C LEU A 91 10.36 -7.66 -19.29
N GLY A 92 10.60 -8.93 -18.98
CA GLY A 92 11.31 -9.84 -19.88
C GLY A 92 10.53 -10.20 -21.14
N LEU A 93 9.20 -10.09 -21.11
CA LEU A 93 8.29 -10.37 -22.23
C LEU A 93 7.85 -9.09 -22.96
N ASP A 94 7.69 -8.01 -22.20
CA ASP A 94 7.19 -6.71 -22.62
C ASP A 94 7.95 -5.61 -21.86
N PRO A 95 8.98 -4.99 -22.47
CA PRO A 95 9.78 -3.94 -21.84
C PRO A 95 8.99 -2.70 -21.37
N GLU A 96 7.81 -2.49 -21.94
CA GLU A 96 6.91 -1.37 -21.66
C GLU A 96 5.86 -1.71 -20.60
N ALA A 97 5.94 -2.89 -19.98
CA ALA A 97 5.03 -3.28 -18.90
C ALA A 97 5.03 -2.21 -17.77
N PRO A 98 3.86 -1.87 -17.21
CA PRO A 98 3.69 -0.77 -16.27
C PRO A 98 4.10 -1.16 -14.84
N ASP A 99 5.38 -1.51 -14.67
CA ASP A 99 5.97 -1.91 -13.39
C ASP A 99 5.64 -0.92 -12.27
N GLU A 100 5.03 -1.43 -11.20
CA GLU A 100 4.65 -0.68 -10.00
C GLU A 100 5.82 0.13 -9.42
N ALA A 101 7.05 -0.38 -9.46
CA ALA A 101 8.22 0.33 -8.98
C ALA A 101 8.56 1.59 -9.81
N ARG A 102 8.09 1.65 -11.08
CA ARG A 102 8.28 2.80 -11.96
C ARG A 102 7.16 3.84 -11.82
N VAL A 103 5.94 3.41 -11.45
CA VAL A 103 4.74 4.25 -11.50
C VAL A 103 4.23 4.69 -10.13
N LEU A 104 4.45 3.89 -9.08
CA LEU A 104 3.97 4.21 -7.74
C LEU A 104 5.01 5.04 -6.97
N ARG A 105 4.50 6.01 -6.21
CA ARG A 105 5.28 6.87 -5.32
C ARG A 105 5.49 6.20 -3.97
N PHE A 106 6.46 6.69 -3.20
CA PHE A 106 6.84 6.19 -1.88
C PHE A 106 7.45 4.79 -1.91
N GLY A 107 8.08 4.40 -0.79
CA GLY A 107 8.66 3.07 -0.59
C GLY A 107 10.16 3.08 -0.42
N LYS A 108 10.85 4.16 -0.82
CA LYS A 108 12.28 4.33 -0.56
C LYS A 108 12.51 4.86 0.86
N PRO A 109 13.67 4.53 1.48
CA PRO A 109 14.03 5.05 2.79
C PRO A 109 13.97 6.58 2.83
N GLY A 110 13.35 7.12 3.88
CA GLY A 110 13.22 8.56 4.13
C GLY A 110 12.04 9.25 3.42
N GLU A 111 11.38 8.63 2.43
CA GLU A 111 10.28 9.28 1.72
C GLU A 111 9.04 9.46 2.62
N ILE A 112 8.74 8.50 3.51
CA ILE A 112 7.64 8.69 4.48
C ILE A 112 8.03 9.71 5.55
N ALA A 113 9.26 9.62 6.08
CA ALA A 113 9.75 10.60 7.04
C ALA A 113 9.69 12.03 6.48
N GLY A 114 10.11 12.22 5.24
CA GLY A 114 10.03 13.50 4.52
C GLY A 114 8.58 13.96 4.37
N TRP A 115 7.68 13.09 3.93
CA TRP A 115 6.25 13.42 3.80
C TRP A 115 5.59 13.83 5.14
N LEU A 116 5.94 13.17 6.24
CA LEU A 116 5.49 13.58 7.59
C LEU A 116 6.09 14.94 8.00
N GLY A 117 7.36 15.18 7.66
CA GLY A 117 8.05 16.44 7.98
C GLY A 117 7.48 17.62 7.21
N ASP A 118 7.22 17.45 5.91
CA ASP A 118 6.60 18.46 5.05
C ASP A 118 5.17 18.82 5.51
N ALA A 119 4.50 17.89 6.20
CA ALA A 119 3.19 18.12 6.81
C ALA A 119 3.25 18.81 8.19
N GLY A 120 4.44 19.15 8.68
CA GLY A 120 4.64 19.88 9.93
C GLY A 120 4.63 19.02 11.20
N LEU A 121 4.88 17.71 11.08
CA LEU A 121 4.98 16.83 12.24
C LEU A 121 6.39 16.86 12.85
N ASP A 122 6.44 16.68 14.16
CA ASP A 122 7.67 16.52 14.94
C ASP A 122 7.86 15.07 15.41
N GLN A 123 9.00 14.81 16.07
CA GLN A 123 9.33 13.51 16.66
C GLN A 123 9.16 12.35 15.67
N ILE A 124 9.54 12.61 14.41
CA ILE A 124 9.34 11.67 13.33
C ILE A 124 10.28 10.49 13.50
N SER A 125 9.71 9.29 13.40
CA SER A 125 10.46 8.04 13.36
C SER A 125 10.00 7.20 12.17
N GLU A 126 10.95 6.68 11.41
CA GLU A 126 10.72 5.72 10.34
C GLU A 126 11.28 4.35 10.73
N THR A 127 10.58 3.29 10.34
CA THR A 127 10.99 1.91 10.52
C THR A 127 10.61 1.07 9.31
N THR A 128 11.06 -0.17 9.30
CA THR A 128 10.82 -1.12 8.23
C THR A 128 10.13 -2.34 8.81
N LEU A 129 9.01 -2.70 8.21
CA LEU A 129 8.22 -3.87 8.58
C LEU A 129 8.42 -4.93 7.50
N THR A 130 8.94 -6.09 7.87
CA THR A 130 9.01 -7.25 6.98
C THR A 130 7.90 -8.21 7.34
N VAL A 131 7.02 -8.47 6.39
CA VAL A 131 6.01 -9.52 6.47
C VAL A 131 6.33 -10.59 5.45
N ALA A 132 5.72 -11.77 5.57
CA ALA A 132 5.87 -12.81 4.58
C ALA A 132 4.61 -13.65 4.49
N SER A 133 4.37 -14.19 3.30
CA SER A 133 3.26 -15.08 2.99
C SER A 133 3.79 -16.44 2.60
N ASP A 134 3.17 -17.48 3.14
CA ASP A 134 3.43 -18.87 2.77
C ASP A 134 2.43 -19.28 1.69
N TYR A 135 2.94 -19.88 0.61
CA TYR A 135 2.16 -20.46 -0.48
C TYR A 135 2.33 -21.98 -0.44
N ARG A 136 1.23 -22.71 -0.60
CA ARG A 136 1.21 -24.18 -0.66
C ARG A 136 1.94 -24.69 -1.91
N ASP A 137 1.80 -23.98 -3.02
CA ASP A 137 2.41 -24.29 -4.31
C ASP A 137 2.34 -23.06 -5.23
N PHE A 138 2.89 -23.19 -6.44
CA PHE A 138 2.90 -22.12 -7.43
C PHE A 138 1.49 -21.79 -7.96
N ASP A 139 0.60 -22.77 -8.03
CA ASP A 139 -0.74 -22.58 -8.58
C ASP A 139 -1.60 -21.73 -7.64
N GLU A 140 -1.42 -21.84 -6.32
CA GLU A 140 -2.04 -20.92 -5.35
C GLU A 140 -1.60 -19.47 -5.57
N LEU A 141 -0.29 -19.24 -5.70
CA LEU A 141 0.24 -17.91 -6.02
C LEU A 141 -0.35 -17.40 -7.34
N TRP A 142 -0.30 -18.22 -8.38
CA TRP A 142 -0.80 -17.85 -9.70
C TRP A 142 -2.29 -17.50 -9.68
N THR A 143 -3.09 -18.30 -8.97
CA THR A 143 -4.53 -18.06 -8.81
C THR A 143 -4.81 -16.71 -8.13
N SER A 144 -3.96 -16.28 -7.19
CA SER A 144 -4.10 -14.97 -6.56
C SER A 144 -3.94 -13.79 -7.54
N LEU A 145 -3.02 -13.91 -8.51
CA LEU A 145 -2.83 -12.91 -9.58
C LEU A 145 -4.03 -12.88 -10.53
N LEU A 146 -4.64 -14.03 -10.81
CA LEU A 146 -5.83 -14.13 -11.66
C LEU A 146 -7.08 -13.51 -11.02
N ALA A 147 -7.06 -13.17 -9.73
CA ALA A 147 -8.13 -12.41 -9.10
C ALA A 147 -8.20 -10.95 -9.61
N GLY A 148 -7.19 -10.47 -10.34
CA GLY A 148 -7.19 -9.14 -10.95
C GLY A 148 -7.00 -8.00 -9.95
N ILE A 149 -6.52 -8.29 -8.73
CA ILE A 149 -6.38 -7.31 -7.66
C ILE A 149 -5.05 -6.56 -7.83
N GLY A 150 -5.12 -5.23 -7.76
CA GLY A 150 -3.95 -4.35 -7.90
C GLY A 150 -3.40 -4.29 -9.34
N PRO A 151 -2.41 -3.43 -9.59
CA PRO A 151 -1.80 -3.27 -10.91
C PRO A 151 -1.27 -4.58 -11.53
N ALA A 152 -0.56 -5.42 -10.75
CA ALA A 152 -0.03 -6.69 -11.24
C ALA A 152 -1.13 -7.67 -11.66
N GLY A 153 -2.16 -7.83 -10.82
CA GLY A 153 -3.32 -8.67 -11.15
C GLY A 153 -4.07 -8.15 -12.38
N SER A 154 -4.34 -6.84 -12.43
CA SER A 154 -5.01 -6.18 -13.55
C SER A 154 -4.25 -6.38 -14.87
N TYR A 155 -2.92 -6.19 -14.86
CA TYR A 155 -2.06 -6.47 -16.01
C TYR A 155 -2.17 -7.95 -16.43
N CYS A 156 -2.04 -8.89 -15.48
CA CYS A 156 -2.11 -10.32 -15.74
C CYS A 156 -3.42 -10.75 -16.44
N VAL A 157 -4.57 -10.27 -15.94
CA VAL A 157 -5.88 -10.61 -16.53
C VAL A 157 -6.18 -9.84 -17.81
N GLY A 158 -5.53 -8.70 -18.04
CA GLY A 158 -5.61 -7.93 -19.27
C GLY A 158 -4.85 -8.54 -20.45
N LEU A 159 -3.85 -9.39 -20.19
CA LEU A 159 -3.09 -10.07 -21.23
C LEU A 159 -3.95 -11.07 -22.02
N PRO A 160 -3.71 -11.21 -23.34
CA PRO A 160 -4.22 -12.34 -24.12
C PRO A 160 -3.77 -13.68 -23.52
N GLU A 161 -4.54 -14.74 -23.76
CA GLU A 161 -4.28 -16.06 -23.17
C GLU A 161 -2.85 -16.57 -23.41
N ALA A 162 -2.32 -16.37 -24.62
CA ALA A 162 -0.93 -16.73 -24.95
C ALA A 162 0.10 -15.94 -24.13
N GLY A 163 -0.08 -14.62 -23.98
CA GLY A 163 0.79 -13.77 -23.18
C GLY A 163 0.70 -14.12 -21.69
N ARG A 164 -0.50 -14.43 -21.21
CA ARG A 164 -0.73 -14.85 -19.82
C ARG A 164 -0.06 -16.19 -19.50
N ARG A 165 -0.09 -17.16 -20.42
CA ARG A 165 0.67 -18.41 -20.28
C ARG A 165 2.18 -18.16 -20.25
N ALA A 166 2.69 -17.34 -21.18
CA ALA A 166 4.11 -16.99 -21.20
C ALA A 166 4.56 -16.30 -19.90
N LEU A 167 3.75 -15.39 -19.37
CA LEU A 167 4.00 -14.72 -18.08
C LEU A 167 4.00 -15.71 -16.92
N ARG A 168 3.04 -16.65 -16.89
CA ARG A 168 3.00 -17.72 -15.89
C ARG A 168 4.29 -18.53 -15.89
N ASP A 169 4.71 -18.98 -17.06
CA ASP A 169 5.89 -19.83 -17.20
C ASP A 169 7.16 -19.05 -16.82
N ALA A 170 7.30 -17.81 -17.30
CA ALA A 170 8.41 -16.93 -16.92
C ALA A 170 8.47 -16.69 -15.40
N LEU A 171 7.33 -16.46 -14.75
CA LEU A 171 7.27 -16.30 -13.30
C LEU A 171 7.66 -17.60 -12.56
N PHE A 172 7.19 -18.75 -13.03
CA PHE A 172 7.56 -20.06 -12.47
C PHE A 172 9.07 -20.30 -12.53
N GLU A 173 9.70 -19.99 -13.67
CA GLU A 173 11.15 -20.06 -13.83
C GLU A 173 11.88 -19.14 -12.86
N ARG A 174 11.44 -17.88 -12.75
CA ARG A 174 12.08 -16.87 -11.89
C ARG A 174 11.98 -17.22 -10.40
N LEU A 175 10.91 -17.88 -9.99
CA LEU A 175 10.75 -18.40 -8.64
C LEU A 175 11.53 -19.72 -8.40
N GLY A 176 12.33 -20.17 -9.37
CA GLY A 176 13.17 -21.35 -9.24
C GLY A 176 12.41 -22.67 -9.38
N ARG A 177 11.29 -22.68 -10.11
CA ARG A 177 10.45 -23.86 -10.36
C ARG A 177 10.05 -24.60 -9.07
N PRO A 178 9.37 -23.93 -8.11
CA PRO A 178 9.05 -24.55 -6.82
C PRO A 178 8.18 -25.80 -7.02
N THR A 179 8.56 -26.89 -6.35
CA THR A 179 7.87 -28.20 -6.41
C THR A 179 7.01 -28.49 -5.17
N GLY A 180 6.94 -27.54 -4.23
CA GLY A 180 6.13 -27.60 -3.01
C GLY A 180 5.96 -26.21 -2.43
N GLY A 181 5.60 -26.14 -1.15
CA GLY A 181 5.35 -24.86 -0.49
C GLY A 181 6.59 -23.98 -0.39
N PHE A 182 6.40 -22.68 -0.53
CA PHE A 182 7.46 -21.69 -0.46
C PHE A 182 6.94 -20.41 0.19
N ARG A 183 7.86 -19.57 0.65
CA ARG A 183 7.57 -18.33 1.36
C ARG A 183 8.15 -17.17 0.58
N LEU A 184 7.36 -16.10 0.43
CA LEU A 184 7.82 -14.84 -0.14
C LEU A 184 7.62 -13.71 0.87
N SER A 185 8.63 -12.86 0.98
CA SER A 185 8.65 -11.70 1.87
C SER A 185 8.19 -10.42 1.16
N ALA A 186 7.65 -9.51 1.95
CA ALA A 186 7.30 -8.16 1.55
C ALA A 186 7.78 -7.17 2.62
N MET A 187 8.38 -6.06 2.20
CA MET A 187 8.80 -4.98 3.10
C MET A 187 7.89 -3.77 2.91
N ALA A 188 7.43 -3.22 4.02
CA ALA A 188 6.80 -1.91 4.09
C ALA A 188 7.70 -0.94 4.85
N ARG A 189 7.75 0.30 4.39
CA ARG A 189 8.26 1.43 5.18
C ARG A 189 7.11 1.96 6.02
N ALA A 190 7.36 2.24 7.29
CA ALA A 190 6.38 2.79 8.20
C ALA A 190 6.96 4.00 8.92
N GLY A 191 6.21 5.09 8.96
CA GLY A 191 6.59 6.30 9.66
C GLY A 191 5.51 6.72 10.64
N ARG A 192 5.90 7.41 11.71
CA ARG A 192 4.99 8.17 12.56
C ARG A 192 5.60 9.49 12.95
N GLY A 193 4.76 10.47 13.25
CA GLY A 193 5.13 11.75 13.84
C GLY A 193 4.03 12.27 14.76
N VAL A 194 4.36 13.31 15.53
CA VAL A 194 3.46 14.01 16.44
C VAL A 194 3.08 15.34 15.81
N LEU A 195 1.78 15.64 15.76
CA LEU A 195 1.29 16.93 15.26
C LEU A 195 1.68 18.02 16.26
N HIS A 196 2.40 19.05 15.81
CA HIS A 196 2.87 20.14 16.66
C HIS A 196 1.70 20.77 17.45
N THR A 197 1.90 20.98 18.74
CA THR A 197 1.06 21.91 19.51
C THR A 197 1.58 23.31 19.26
N GLU A 198 0.82 24.17 18.57
CA GLU A 198 1.12 25.60 18.65
C GLU A 198 1.24 25.99 20.14
N PRO A 199 2.24 26.80 20.53
CA PRO A 199 2.26 27.33 21.88
C PRO A 199 0.97 28.12 22.09
N ALA A 200 0.24 27.82 23.16
CA ALA A 200 -0.94 28.60 23.54
C ALA A 200 -0.54 30.09 23.56
N ALA A 201 -1.18 30.88 22.68
CA ALA A 201 -0.99 32.31 22.55
C ALA A 201 -1.37 33.05 23.84
#